data_AF-A0A382LBZ1-F1
#
_entry.id   AF-A0A382LBZ1-F1
#
_cell.length_a   1.000
_cell.length_b   1.000
_cell.length_c   1.000
_cell.angle_alpha   90.00
_cell.angle_beta   90.00
_cell.angle_gamma   90.00
#
_symmetry.space_group_name_H-M   'P 1'
#
loop_
_entity.id
_entity.type
_entity.pdbx_description
1 polymer ?
#
loop_
_entity_poly.entity_id
_entity_poly.type
_entity_poly.pdbx_seq_one_letter_code
_entity_poly.pdbx_strand_id
1 'polypeptide(L)'
;MTNNRVAFVFALGLAVLALFMLSGAEAGTINFPEHSPTDEERLDPAGALSISVTVDADDGDGITSLVAIFENGYEVDLECDDDDCTDPGTGDNIDGIWSTPDTLTAGDTLDEADYGDTEIKYKIEVVFTDGEEGVQPGFGFNETGIRVNTIPE
;
A
#
# COMPACT_ATOMS: atom_id res chain seq x y z
N MET A 1 -27.73 39.05 -36.26
CA MET A 1 -27.29 39.07 -34.85
C MET A 1 -27.19 37.63 -34.33
N THR A 2 -26.30 36.83 -34.93
CA THR A 2 -26.15 35.38 -34.61
C THR A 2 -24.71 35.05 -34.20
N ASN A 3 -23.79 36.02 -34.30
CA ASN A 3 -22.35 35.82 -34.13
C ASN A 3 -21.89 35.77 -32.66
N ASN A 4 -22.60 36.42 -31.73
CA ASN A 4 -22.22 36.42 -30.31
C ASN A 4 -22.69 35.19 -29.53
N ARG A 5 -23.73 34.47 -30.00
CA ARG A 5 -24.26 33.29 -29.28
C ARG A 5 -23.35 32.08 -29.45
N VAL A 6 -22.73 31.95 -30.62
CA VAL A 6 -21.84 30.84 -30.96
C VAL A 6 -20.50 30.98 -30.22
N ALA A 7 -19.93 32.19 -30.17
CA ALA A 7 -18.68 32.45 -29.43
C ALA A 7 -18.80 32.20 -27.92
N PHE A 8 -19.95 32.50 -27.32
CA PHE A 8 -20.17 32.31 -25.88
C PHE A 8 -20.29 30.83 -25.49
N VAL A 9 -20.91 29.99 -26.34
CA VAL A 9 -21.05 28.55 -26.12
C VAL A 9 -19.70 27.82 -26.27
N PHE A 10 -18.86 28.25 -27.22
CA PHE A 10 -17.51 27.71 -27.35
C PHE A 10 -16.60 28.08 -26.17
N ALA A 11 -16.70 29.31 -25.64
CA ALA A 11 -15.91 29.72 -24.49
C ALA A 11 -16.28 28.96 -23.20
N LEU A 12 -17.58 28.71 -22.97
CA LEU A 12 -18.05 27.87 -21.86
C LEU A 12 -17.58 26.42 -22.03
N GLY A 13 -17.64 25.87 -23.24
CA GLY A 13 -17.16 24.52 -23.53
C GLY A 13 -15.66 24.37 -23.24
N LEU A 14 -14.84 25.35 -23.63
CA LEU A 14 -13.40 25.35 -23.40
C LEU A 14 -13.04 25.55 -21.92
N ALA A 15 -13.79 26.39 -21.20
CA ALA A 15 -13.59 26.60 -19.75
C ALA A 15 -13.93 25.34 -18.93
N VAL A 16 -14.98 24.60 -19.31
CA VAL A 16 -15.30 23.31 -18.68
C VAL A 16 -14.24 22.27 -18.99
N LEU A 17 -13.72 22.24 -20.24
CA LEU A 17 -12.65 21.31 -20.63
C LEU A 17 -11.33 21.63 -19.91
N ALA A 18 -11.01 22.91 -19.72
CA ALA A 18 -9.86 23.35 -18.93
C ALA A 18 -9.99 22.99 -17.44
N LEU A 19 -11.22 22.97 -16.89
CA LEU A 19 -11.46 22.51 -15.53
C LEU A 19 -11.19 21.01 -15.39
N PHE A 20 -11.58 20.19 -16.37
CA PHE A 20 -11.26 18.75 -16.39
C PHE A 20 -9.76 18.47 -16.61
N MET A 21 -9.05 19.31 -17.37
CA MET A 21 -7.59 19.18 -17.51
C MET A 21 -6.83 19.63 -16.26
N LEU A 22 -7.42 20.45 -15.38
CA LEU A 22 -6.80 20.86 -14.11
C LEU A 22 -6.96 19.82 -13.00
N SER A 23 -7.84 18.83 -13.20
CA SER A 23 -8.08 17.71 -12.28
C SER A 23 -7.25 16.47 -12.63
N GLY A 24 -6.25 16.60 -13.51
CA GLY A 24 -5.33 15.53 -13.87
C GLY A 24 -4.18 15.39 -12.87
N ALA A 25 -4.47 15.31 -11.58
CA ALA A 25 -3.54 14.63 -10.68
C ALA A 25 -3.55 13.16 -11.12
N GLU A 26 -2.38 12.56 -11.35
CA GLU A 26 -2.32 11.11 -11.40
C GLU A 26 -2.59 10.62 -9.95
N ALA A 27 -3.04 9.39 -9.77
CA ALA A 27 -3.31 8.88 -8.42
C ALA A 27 -2.02 8.26 -7.90
N GLY A 28 -1.69 8.51 -6.63
CA GLY A 28 -0.60 7.81 -5.95
C GLY A 28 -0.72 6.28 -6.14
N THR A 29 0.42 5.62 -6.33
CA THR A 29 0.50 4.19 -6.61
C THR A 29 1.37 3.46 -5.59
N ILE A 30 1.15 2.14 -5.50
CA ILE A 30 1.99 1.23 -4.73
C ILE A 30 2.48 0.08 -5.63
N ASN A 31 3.76 -0.24 -5.48
CA ASN A 31 4.41 -1.32 -6.20
C ASN A 31 3.99 -2.70 -5.67
N PHE A 32 4.45 -3.77 -6.34
CA PHE A 32 4.32 -5.10 -5.78
C PHE A 32 5.12 -5.19 -4.48
N PRO A 33 4.50 -5.71 -3.40
CA PRO A 33 5.16 -5.76 -2.11
C PRO A 33 6.19 -6.88 -2.06
N GLU A 34 7.16 -6.67 -1.18
CA GLU A 34 8.23 -7.60 -0.90
C GLU A 34 8.11 -8.11 0.54
N HIS A 35 8.79 -9.21 0.84
CA HIS A 35 8.86 -9.73 2.21
C HIS A 35 10.28 -10.21 2.52
N SER A 36 10.62 -10.22 3.80
CA SER A 36 11.88 -10.73 4.31
C SER A 36 11.63 -11.56 5.58
N PRO A 37 12.33 -12.69 5.77
CA PRO A 37 13.38 -13.24 4.91
C PRO A 37 12.86 -13.92 3.63
N THR A 38 13.66 -13.87 2.55
CA THR A 38 13.33 -14.55 1.27
C THR A 38 13.96 -15.92 1.10
N ASP A 39 14.95 -16.28 1.92
CA ASP A 39 15.75 -17.52 1.81
C ASP A 39 15.31 -18.59 2.81
N GLU A 40 14.28 -18.32 3.62
CA GLU A 40 13.79 -19.20 4.66
C GLU A 40 12.41 -19.74 4.25
N GLU A 41 12.21 -21.06 4.28
CA GLU A 41 10.90 -21.67 4.04
C GLU A 41 10.06 -21.75 5.33
N ARG A 42 10.69 -21.52 6.48
CA ARG A 42 10.09 -21.65 7.81
C ARG A 42 10.64 -20.63 8.80
N LEU A 43 9.76 -20.17 9.68
CA LEU A 43 10.11 -19.30 10.81
C LEU A 43 9.54 -19.85 12.10
N ASP A 44 10.24 -19.63 13.20
CA ASP A 44 9.65 -19.79 14.53
C ASP A 44 8.51 -18.80 14.75
N PRO A 45 7.54 -19.10 15.64
CA PRO A 45 6.47 -18.15 15.94
C PRO A 45 6.99 -16.78 16.41
N ALA A 46 8.16 -16.74 17.07
CA ALA A 46 8.82 -15.50 17.48
C ALA A 46 9.81 -14.96 16.44
N GLY A 47 9.92 -15.60 15.28
CA GLY A 47 10.78 -15.16 14.18
C GLY A 47 10.27 -13.85 13.59
N ALA A 48 11.20 -12.96 13.26
CA ALA A 48 10.87 -11.68 12.63
C ALA A 48 10.40 -11.90 11.20
N LEU A 49 9.32 -11.21 10.84
CA LEU A 49 8.82 -11.12 9.47
C LEU A 49 8.72 -9.63 9.13
N SER A 50 9.22 -9.25 7.96
CA SER A 50 9.03 -7.89 7.43
C SER A 50 8.31 -7.96 6.10
N ILE A 51 7.27 -7.16 5.95
CA ILE A 51 6.58 -6.91 4.68
C ILE A 51 6.84 -5.46 4.30
N SER A 52 7.18 -5.20 3.03
CA SER A 52 7.44 -3.85 2.56
C SER A 52 6.77 -3.54 1.22
N VAL A 53 6.57 -2.26 0.95
CA VAL A 53 6.06 -1.74 -0.32
C VAL A 53 6.69 -0.41 -0.64
N THR A 54 6.89 -0.13 -1.92
CA THR A 54 7.28 1.20 -2.38
C THR A 54 6.04 2.00 -2.76
N VAL A 55 5.86 3.15 -2.11
CA VAL A 55 4.87 4.18 -2.44
C VAL A 55 5.48 5.19 -3.41
N ASP A 56 4.70 5.60 -4.40
CA ASP A 56 4.99 6.68 -5.35
C ASP A 56 3.73 7.57 -5.37
N ALA A 57 3.76 8.71 -4.69
CA ALA A 57 2.62 9.58 -4.46
C ALA A 57 2.64 10.83 -5.33
N ASP A 58 1.47 11.21 -5.83
CA ASP A 58 1.34 12.42 -6.62
C ASP A 58 1.46 13.71 -5.78
N ASP A 59 1.81 14.80 -6.46
CA ASP A 59 1.98 16.14 -5.89
C ASP A 59 0.74 16.58 -5.07
N GLY A 60 0.88 16.54 -3.74
CA GLY A 60 -0.16 16.98 -2.79
C GLY A 60 -0.97 15.86 -2.15
N ASP A 61 -0.75 14.61 -2.55
CA ASP A 61 -1.35 13.44 -1.90
C ASP A 61 -0.59 13.09 -0.62
N GLY A 62 -1.31 12.85 0.46
CA GLY A 62 -0.77 12.23 1.68
C GLY A 62 -1.32 10.83 1.85
N ILE A 63 -0.73 10.06 2.76
CA ILE A 63 -1.27 8.77 3.20
C ILE A 63 -2.14 8.99 4.43
N THR A 64 -3.34 8.41 4.43
CA THR A 64 -4.22 8.36 5.61
C THR A 64 -4.19 7.02 6.32
N SER A 65 -3.90 5.95 5.57
CA SER A 65 -3.77 4.58 6.05
C SER A 65 -2.86 3.82 5.12
N LEU A 66 -1.91 3.07 5.65
CA LEU A 66 -1.10 2.11 4.89
C LEU A 66 -0.87 0.88 5.77
N VAL A 67 -1.51 -0.23 5.40
CA VAL A 67 -1.62 -1.42 6.27
C VAL A 67 -1.29 -2.69 5.53
N ALA A 68 -0.59 -3.61 6.19
CA ALA A 68 -0.48 -5.00 5.79
C ALA A 68 -1.57 -5.82 6.49
N ILE A 69 -2.30 -6.61 5.69
CA ILE A 69 -3.44 -7.42 6.12
C ILE A 69 -3.11 -8.88 5.83
N PHE A 70 -3.11 -9.72 6.87
CA PHE A 70 -2.81 -11.15 6.78
C PHE A 70 -4.08 -11.99 6.59
N GLU A 71 -3.93 -13.22 6.09
CA GLU A 71 -5.07 -14.12 5.82
C GLU A 71 -5.90 -14.46 7.08
N ASN A 72 -5.27 -14.46 8.26
CA ASN A 72 -5.96 -14.63 9.55
C ASN A 72 -6.75 -13.37 10.00
N GLY A 73 -6.66 -12.27 9.26
CA GLY A 73 -7.29 -10.99 9.57
C GLY A 73 -6.49 -10.11 10.54
N TYR A 74 -5.24 -10.48 10.86
CA TYR A 74 -4.33 -9.57 11.56
C TYR A 74 -3.94 -8.41 10.64
N GLU A 75 -3.94 -7.20 11.17
CA GLU A 75 -3.61 -5.97 10.46
C GLU A 75 -2.51 -5.23 11.21
N VAL A 76 -1.54 -4.69 10.48
CA VAL A 76 -0.44 -3.90 11.03
C VAL A 76 -0.14 -2.72 10.13
N ASP A 77 0.01 -1.54 10.74
CA ASP A 77 0.42 -0.33 10.04
C ASP A 77 1.86 -0.47 9.54
N LEU A 78 2.13 0.00 8.33
CA LEU A 78 3.49 0.13 7.84
C LEU A 78 4.07 1.47 8.31
N GLU A 79 5.35 1.43 8.62
CA GLU A 79 6.16 2.57 9.01
C GLU A 79 7.09 2.94 7.86
N CYS A 80 7.37 4.22 7.72
CA CYS A 80 8.37 4.68 6.77
C CYS A 80 9.76 4.11 7.15
N ASP A 81 10.41 3.42 6.21
CA ASP A 81 11.79 2.96 6.36
C ASP A 81 12.70 4.19 6.14
N ASP A 82 13.17 4.75 7.26
CA ASP A 82 13.77 6.09 7.39
C ASP A 82 15.01 6.28 6.48
N ASP A 83 14.84 7.10 5.42
CA ASP A 83 15.82 7.90 4.65
C ASP A 83 15.16 8.36 3.32
N ASP A 84 14.16 7.62 2.84
CA ASP A 84 13.49 7.88 1.55
C ASP A 84 12.11 8.54 1.70
N CYS A 85 11.37 8.32 2.80
CA CYS A 85 10.03 8.89 3.06
C CYS A 85 9.95 9.71 4.37
N THR A 86 8.84 10.41 4.59
CA THR A 86 8.54 11.21 5.79
C THR A 86 7.07 11.04 6.19
N ASP A 87 6.82 10.53 7.39
CA ASP A 87 5.49 10.48 8.00
C ASP A 87 5.36 11.45 9.20
N PRO A 88 4.38 12.36 9.23
CA PRO A 88 3.43 12.68 8.16
C PRO A 88 4.06 13.52 7.04
N GLY A 89 3.61 13.29 5.80
CA GLY A 89 4.07 14.03 4.62
C GLY A 89 3.02 14.08 3.51
N THR A 90 3.37 14.73 2.40
CA THR A 90 2.57 14.81 1.17
C THR A 90 3.47 14.87 -0.08
N GLY A 91 2.97 14.38 -1.21
CA GLY A 91 3.70 14.27 -2.48
C GLY A 91 4.99 13.49 -2.33
N ASP A 92 6.04 13.91 -3.05
CA ASP A 92 7.36 13.28 -3.04
C ASP A 92 7.98 13.05 -1.63
N ASN A 93 7.46 13.69 -0.58
CA ASN A 93 7.94 13.46 0.78
C ASN A 93 7.47 12.12 1.37
N ILE A 94 6.42 11.50 0.84
CA ILE A 94 5.93 10.18 1.29
C ILE A 94 6.35 9.04 0.35
N ASP A 95 7.00 9.38 -0.77
CA ASP A 95 7.61 8.40 -1.67
C ASP A 95 8.68 7.62 -0.95
N GLY A 96 8.78 6.32 -1.23
CA GLY A 96 9.81 5.48 -0.64
C GLY A 96 9.29 4.16 -0.14
N ILE A 97 10.13 3.49 0.65
CA ILE A 97 9.84 2.17 1.17
C ILE A 97 9.13 2.30 2.51
N TRP A 98 8.00 1.63 2.61
CA TRP A 98 7.24 1.49 3.83
C TRP A 98 7.29 0.02 4.24
N SER A 99 7.58 -0.24 5.50
CA SER A 99 7.85 -1.57 6.04
C SER A 99 7.02 -1.82 7.29
N THR A 100 6.64 -3.06 7.55
CA THR A 100 6.05 -3.42 8.85
C THR A 100 7.04 -3.20 9.99
N PRO A 101 6.58 -2.86 11.21
CA PRO A 101 7.45 -2.64 12.36
C PRO A 101 8.28 -3.88 12.70
N ASP A 102 9.49 -3.68 13.24
CA ASP A 102 10.38 -4.76 13.72
C ASP A 102 9.76 -5.65 14.80
N THR A 103 8.63 -5.25 15.37
CA THR A 103 7.87 -6.04 16.36
C THR A 103 6.99 -7.10 15.74
N LEU A 104 6.77 -7.08 14.42
CA LEU A 104 5.96 -8.09 13.74
C LEU A 104 6.66 -9.46 13.81
N THR A 105 5.94 -10.47 14.32
CA THR A 105 6.43 -11.84 14.35
C THR A 105 5.62 -12.74 13.43
N ALA A 106 6.23 -13.80 12.94
CA ALA A 106 5.56 -14.79 12.10
C ALA A 106 4.32 -15.40 12.79
N GLY A 107 4.37 -15.55 14.12
CA GLY A 107 3.28 -16.08 14.93
C GLY A 107 2.04 -15.18 15.00
N ASP A 108 2.18 -13.87 14.78
CA ASP A 108 1.04 -12.93 14.73
C ASP A 108 0.19 -13.11 13.46
N THR A 109 0.81 -13.64 12.39
CA THR A 109 0.24 -13.70 11.04
C THR A 109 -0.64 -14.92 10.76
N LEU A 110 -0.64 -15.90 11.68
CA LEU A 110 -1.39 -17.15 11.58
C LEU A 110 -1.97 -17.52 12.94
N ASP A 111 -3.14 -18.17 12.94
CA ASP A 111 -3.63 -18.83 14.15
C ASP A 111 -2.72 -20.01 14.54
N GLU A 112 -2.49 -20.21 15.85
CA GLU A 112 -1.64 -21.30 16.36
C GLU A 112 -2.07 -22.70 15.87
N ALA A 113 -3.35 -22.86 15.55
CA ALA A 113 -3.91 -24.11 15.03
C ALA A 113 -3.45 -24.44 13.59
N ASP A 114 -2.98 -23.44 12.85
CA ASP A 114 -2.59 -23.52 11.45
C ASP A 114 -1.06 -23.60 11.25
N TYR A 115 -0.29 -23.57 12.35
CA TYR A 115 1.16 -23.74 12.29
C TYR A 115 1.55 -25.07 11.64
N GLY A 116 2.67 -25.07 10.92
CA GLY A 116 3.26 -26.24 10.28
C GLY A 116 2.98 -26.33 8.79
N ASP A 117 1.71 -26.38 8.40
CA ASP A 117 1.30 -26.66 7.02
C ASP A 117 0.85 -25.39 6.26
N THR A 118 0.33 -24.39 6.98
CA THR A 118 -0.20 -23.16 6.39
C THR A 118 0.93 -22.16 6.13
N GLU A 119 0.84 -21.54 4.96
CA GLU A 119 1.77 -20.51 4.53
C GLU A 119 1.26 -19.13 4.93
N ILE A 120 2.18 -18.25 5.32
CA ILE A 120 1.88 -16.86 5.62
C ILE A 120 1.50 -16.17 4.31
N LYS A 121 0.34 -15.51 4.32
CA LYS A 121 -0.17 -14.76 3.18
C LYS A 121 -0.61 -13.38 3.61
N TYR A 122 -0.39 -12.39 2.76
CA TYR A 122 -0.66 -11.00 3.07
C TYR A 122 -1.12 -10.20 1.85
N LYS A 123 -1.78 -9.08 2.08
CA LYS A 123 -2.00 -8.01 1.10
C LYS A 123 -1.69 -6.67 1.76
N ILE A 124 -1.46 -5.64 0.96
CA ILE A 124 -1.27 -4.28 1.43
C ILE A 124 -2.36 -3.39 0.85
N GLU A 125 -2.82 -2.48 1.68
CA GLU A 125 -3.86 -1.51 1.35
C GLU A 125 -3.40 -0.12 1.77
N VAL A 126 -3.44 0.81 0.82
CA VAL A 126 -3.16 2.23 1.03
C VAL A 126 -4.40 3.05 0.76
N VAL A 127 -4.66 4.05 1.59
CA VAL A 127 -5.72 5.04 1.41
C VAL A 127 -5.08 6.42 1.40
N PHE A 128 -5.19 7.14 0.28
CA PHE A 128 -4.65 8.48 0.12
C PHE A 128 -5.62 9.56 0.64
N THR A 129 -5.12 10.77 0.86
CA THR A 129 -5.91 11.89 1.42
C THR A 129 -7.04 12.39 0.51
N ASP A 130 -6.95 12.13 -0.78
CA ASP A 130 -7.98 12.43 -1.78
C ASP A 130 -9.10 11.37 -1.81
N GLY A 131 -8.89 10.25 -1.12
CA GLY A 131 -9.82 9.13 -0.98
C GLY A 131 -9.57 7.99 -1.98
N GLU A 132 -8.52 8.06 -2.80
CA GLU A 132 -8.12 6.96 -3.67
C GLU A 132 -7.48 5.82 -2.85
N GLU A 133 -7.67 4.59 -3.33
CA GLU A 133 -7.23 3.37 -2.66
C GLU A 133 -6.33 2.54 -3.57
N GLY A 134 -5.19 2.09 -3.05
CA GLY A 134 -4.31 1.14 -3.71
C GLY A 134 -4.30 -0.19 -2.96
N VAL A 135 -4.46 -1.31 -3.67
CA VAL A 135 -4.45 -2.66 -3.06
C VAL A 135 -3.48 -3.56 -3.81
N GLN A 136 -2.57 -4.21 -3.07
CA GLN A 136 -1.61 -5.16 -3.63
C GLN A 136 -1.57 -6.48 -2.84
N PRO A 137 -1.87 -7.63 -3.47
CA PRO A 137 -2.28 -7.76 -4.85
C PRO A 137 -3.73 -7.28 -5.01
N GLY A 138 -4.10 -6.79 -6.20
CA GLY A 138 -5.47 -6.31 -6.45
C GLY A 138 -6.57 -7.37 -6.30
N PHE A 139 -6.22 -8.64 -6.13
CA PHE A 139 -7.13 -9.72 -5.74
C PHE A 139 -6.40 -10.82 -4.96
N GLY A 140 -7.00 -11.30 -3.87
CA GLY A 140 -6.46 -12.37 -3.04
C GLY A 140 -5.36 -11.88 -2.09
N PHE A 141 -4.37 -12.74 -1.86
CA PHE A 141 -3.21 -12.46 -1.02
C PHE A 141 -1.94 -12.89 -1.76
N ASN A 142 -0.83 -12.20 -1.49
CA ASN A 142 0.50 -12.65 -1.84
C ASN A 142 0.91 -13.83 -0.95
N GLU A 143 1.54 -14.80 -1.58
CA GLU A 143 2.10 -16.01 -0.96
C GLU A 143 3.58 -15.76 -0.63
N THR A 144 3.96 -15.92 0.63
CA THR A 144 5.35 -15.71 1.07
C THR A 144 6.24 -16.93 0.81
N GLY A 145 5.67 -18.14 0.68
CA GLY A 145 6.43 -19.38 0.76
C GLY A 145 6.79 -19.82 2.19
N ILE A 146 6.59 -18.95 3.20
CA ILE A 146 7.04 -19.14 4.58
C ILE A 146 5.94 -19.80 5.42
N ARG A 147 6.29 -20.81 6.22
CA ARG A 147 5.40 -21.45 7.20
C ARG A 147 5.88 -21.23 8.62
N VAL A 148 4.96 -21.19 9.59
CA VAL A 148 5.33 -21.08 11.00
C VAL A 148 5.59 -22.47 11.60
N ASN A 149 6.69 -22.63 12.33
CA ASN A 149 7.04 -23.87 13.03
C ASN A 149 6.03 -24.19 14.15
N THR A 150 5.63 -25.46 14.28
CA THR A 150 4.75 -25.93 15.38
C THR A 150 5.49 -26.08 16.71
N ILE A 151 6.82 -26.13 16.67
CA ILE A 151 7.70 -26.21 17.83
C ILE A 151 8.84 -25.22 17.58
N PRO A 152 9.09 -24.25 18.47
CA PRO A 152 10.19 -23.31 18.31
C PRO A 152 11.53 -24.05 18.32
N GLU A 153 12.43 -23.71 17.40
CA GLU A 153 13.78 -24.28 17.26
C GLU A 153 14.82 -23.68 18.24
#